data_AF-A0A544VQA9-F1
#
_entry.id   AF-A0A544VQA9-F1
#
_cell.length_a   1.000
_cell.length_b   1.000
_cell.length_c   1.000
_cell.angle_alpha   90.00
_cell.angle_beta   90.00
_cell.angle_gamma   90.00
#
_symmetry.space_group_name_H-M   'P 1'
#
loop_
_entity.id
_entity.type
_entity.pdbx_description
1 polymer ?
#
loop_
_entity_poly.entity_id
_entity_poly.type
_entity_poly.pdbx_seq_one_letter_code
_entity_poly.pdbx_strand_id
1 'polypeptide(L)'
;SHMGEIDIIGPGAAAVLDYALVGTFTPVTVGRAKYSLLCDANGGILDDLIVYRLAEDHFLVVANAANTATVLREFISRSQGFDAAVVDRSSTTALIALQGPMAEGILSTVLSGADRPLMHELRYYAAIRVSIGSIPVLLARTGYTG
;
A
#
# COMPACT_ATOMS: atom_id res chain seq x y z
N SER A 1 -12.02 -8.17 0.61
CA SER A 1 -11.38 -8.43 1.93
C SER A 1 -11.84 -7.34 2.90
N HIS A 2 -11.28 -7.22 4.11
CA HIS A 2 -11.73 -6.23 5.10
C HIS A 2 -10.87 -4.96 5.16
N MET A 3 -9.58 -5.02 4.80
CA MET A 3 -8.68 -3.85 4.82
C MET A 3 -9.09 -2.81 3.78
N GLY A 4 -8.84 -1.54 4.10
CA GLY A 4 -9.06 -0.41 3.19
C GLY A 4 -7.92 -0.28 2.19
N GLU A 5 -8.25 0.04 0.94
CA GLU A 5 -7.31 0.19 -0.18
C GLU A 5 -7.56 1.54 -0.83
N ILE A 6 -6.68 2.51 -0.63
CA ILE A 6 -6.88 3.91 -1.06
C ILE A 6 -5.71 4.35 -1.93
N ASP A 7 -5.99 4.68 -3.19
CA ASP A 7 -5.01 5.25 -4.10
C ASP A 7 -4.84 6.77 -3.85
N ILE A 8 -3.60 7.25 -3.84
CA ILE A 8 -3.24 8.67 -3.93
C ILE A 8 -2.44 8.86 -5.22
N ILE A 9 -3.01 9.56 -6.20
CA ILE A 9 -2.50 9.61 -7.58
C ILE A 9 -2.35 11.06 -8.06
N GLY A 10 -1.19 11.39 -8.63
CA GLY A 10 -0.91 12.69 -9.24
C GLY A 10 0.43 13.28 -8.76
N PRO A 11 0.94 14.32 -9.43
CA PRO A 11 2.24 14.92 -9.11
C PRO A 11 2.39 15.39 -7.66
N GLY A 12 1.28 15.73 -7.01
CA GLY A 12 1.22 16.12 -5.60
C GLY A 12 1.13 14.96 -4.61
N ALA A 13 1.04 13.71 -5.05
CA ALA A 13 0.71 12.57 -4.18
C ALA A 13 1.70 12.37 -3.04
N ALA A 14 3.01 12.47 -3.32
CA ALA A 14 4.04 12.36 -2.28
C ALA A 14 3.94 13.50 -1.25
N ALA A 15 3.62 14.72 -1.70
CA ALA A 15 3.45 15.87 -0.82
C ALA A 15 2.20 15.75 0.06
N VAL A 16 1.10 15.20 -0.48
CA VAL A 16 -0.11 14.87 0.32
C VAL A 16 0.25 13.90 1.44
N LEU A 17 1.02 12.85 1.13
CA LEU A 17 1.44 11.87 2.14
C LEU A 17 2.37 12.48 3.19
N ASP A 18 3.35 13.30 2.77
CA ASP A 18 4.26 14.00 3.68
C ASP A 18 3.53 14.97 4.61
N TYR A 19 2.45 15.59 4.12
CA TYR A 19 1.61 16.48 4.92
C TYR A 19 0.67 15.71 5.86
N ALA A 20 0.10 14.60 5.40
CA ALA A 20 -0.94 13.89 6.13
C ALA A 20 -0.39 12.92 7.19
N LEU A 21 0.81 12.38 7.00
CA LEU A 21 1.34 11.26 7.78
C LEU A 21 2.57 11.65 8.61
N VAL A 22 2.83 10.90 9.68
CA VAL A 22 4.02 11.09 10.52
C VAL A 22 5.32 10.80 9.75
N GLY A 23 5.31 9.82 8.85
CA GLY A 23 6.46 9.47 8.03
C GLY A 23 6.53 10.27 6.73
N THR A 24 7.75 10.59 6.28
CA THR A 24 8.00 11.18 4.95
C THR A 24 8.06 10.10 3.85
N PHE A 25 7.36 10.34 2.74
CA PHE A 25 7.18 9.50 1.56
C PHE A 25 7.84 10.04 0.29
N THR A 26 8.13 11.36 0.18
CA THR A 26 8.93 11.91 -0.93
C THR A 26 10.21 11.10 -1.26
N PRO A 27 11.03 10.66 -0.27
CA PRO A 27 12.26 9.90 -0.55
C PRO A 27 12.01 8.39 -0.77
N VAL A 28 10.78 7.89 -0.60
CA VAL A 28 10.47 6.46 -0.79
C VAL A 28 10.56 6.15 -2.28
N THR A 29 11.38 5.19 -2.68
CA THR A 29 11.53 4.82 -4.10
C THR A 29 10.37 3.96 -4.59
N VAL A 30 10.13 3.97 -5.90
CA VAL A 30 9.11 3.12 -6.53
C VAL A 30 9.38 1.64 -6.23
N GLY A 31 8.30 0.90 -5.96
CA GLY A 31 8.35 -0.51 -5.55
C GLY A 31 8.61 -0.70 -4.06
N ARG A 32 8.81 0.37 -3.27
CA ARG A 32 9.00 0.29 -1.82
C ARG A 32 7.71 0.64 -1.07
N ALA A 33 7.62 0.08 0.13
CA ALA A 33 6.58 0.39 1.09
C ALA A 33 7.18 1.06 2.33
N LYS A 34 6.33 1.76 3.09
CA LYS A 34 6.68 2.28 4.41
C LYS A 34 5.46 2.30 5.32
N TYR A 35 5.67 1.90 6.56
CA TYR A 35 4.68 1.99 7.63
C TYR A 35 4.67 3.40 8.21
N SER A 36 3.48 3.91 8.53
CA SER A 36 3.33 5.22 9.15
C SER A 36 2.05 5.29 9.97
N LEU A 37 1.96 6.36 10.76
CA LEU A 37 0.77 6.74 11.49
C LEU A 37 0.08 7.91 10.79
N LEU A 38 -1.25 7.90 10.83
CA LEU A 38 -2.10 9.04 10.55
C LEU A 38 -2.56 9.62 11.91
N CYS A 39 -2.23 10.87 12.18
CA CYS A 39 -2.61 11.54 13.43
C CYS A 39 -3.58 12.70 13.17
N ASP A 40 -4.35 13.05 14.21
CA ASP A 40 -5.10 14.30 14.29
C ASP A 40 -4.19 15.49 14.66
N ALA A 41 -4.77 16.70 14.69
CA ALA A 41 -4.05 17.94 14.98
C ALA A 41 -3.47 18.02 16.41
N ASN A 42 -3.97 17.20 17.34
CA ASN A 42 -3.48 17.13 18.72
C ASN A 42 -2.44 16.00 18.90
N GLY A 43 -2.10 15.28 17.83
CA GLY A 43 -1.17 14.15 17.85
C GLY A 43 -1.82 12.83 18.26
N GLY A 44 -3.16 12.76 18.38
CA GLY A 44 -3.89 11.52 18.59
C GLY A 44 -3.80 10.62 17.36
N ILE A 45 -3.53 9.33 17.54
CA ILE A 45 -3.44 8.37 16.44
C ILE A 45 -4.85 8.03 15.94
N LEU A 46 -5.12 8.29 14.68
CA LEU A 46 -6.37 7.94 14.00
C LEU A 46 -6.30 6.55 13.37
N ASP A 47 -5.15 6.22 12.76
CA ASP A 47 -4.88 4.90 12.21
C ASP A 47 -3.38 4.67 12.07
N ASP A 48 -2.98 3.41 12.00
CA ASP A 48 -1.69 2.99 11.47
C ASP A 48 -1.86 2.27 10.13
N LEU A 49 -0.91 2.46 9.21
CA LEU A 49 -1.09 2.07 7.82
C LEU A 49 0.23 1.77 7.12
N ILE A 50 0.15 1.05 6.01
CA ILE A 50 1.27 0.84 5.08
C ILE A 50 0.97 1.58 3.80
N VAL A 51 1.95 2.33 3.28
CA VAL A 51 1.86 2.96 1.96
C VAL A 51 2.90 2.38 1.03
N TYR A 52 2.47 1.99 -0.17
CA TYR A 52 3.31 1.51 -1.26
C TYR A 52 3.46 2.60 -2.31
N ARG A 53 4.68 2.87 -2.80
CA ARG A 53 4.89 3.72 -3.98
C ARG A 53 4.89 2.83 -5.23
N LEU A 54 3.81 2.84 -5.99
CA LEU A 54 3.56 1.94 -7.13
C LEU A 54 4.05 2.49 -8.47
N ALA A 55 4.19 3.82 -8.56
CA ALA A 55 4.82 4.55 -9.66
C ALA A 55 5.35 5.89 -9.10
N GLU A 56 5.94 6.73 -9.96
CA GLU A 56 6.44 8.06 -9.56
C GLU A 56 5.37 8.86 -8.81
N ASP A 57 4.16 8.90 -9.36
CA ASP A 57 3.02 9.69 -8.87
C ASP A 57 1.82 8.83 -8.46
N HIS A 58 2.06 7.57 -8.06
CA HIS A 58 0.99 6.67 -7.63
C HIS A 58 1.39 5.94 -6.36
N PHE A 59 0.61 6.17 -5.30
CA PHE A 59 0.75 5.51 -4.02
C PHE A 59 -0.53 4.75 -3.67
N LEU A 60 -0.38 3.61 -2.99
CA LEU A 60 -1.48 2.84 -2.43
C LEU A 60 -1.34 2.83 -0.90
N VAL A 61 -2.36 3.32 -0.22
CA VAL A 61 -2.49 3.28 1.24
C VAL A 61 -3.36 2.09 1.62
N VAL A 62 -2.83 1.22 2.48
CA VAL A 62 -3.56 0.10 3.08
C VAL A 62 -3.89 0.45 4.53
N ALA A 63 -5.17 0.63 4.83
CA ALA A 63 -5.69 1.08 6.11
C ALA A 63 -6.40 -0.04 6.88
N ASN A 64 -6.52 0.10 8.20
CA ASN A 64 -7.29 -0.86 8.99
C ASN A 64 -8.78 -0.83 8.60
N ALA A 65 -9.40 -2.00 8.65
CA ALA A 65 -10.80 -2.19 8.23
C ALA A 65 -11.78 -1.23 8.93
N ALA A 66 -11.69 -1.15 10.26
CA ALA A 66 -12.59 -0.31 11.06
C ALA A 66 -12.41 1.19 10.80
N ASN A 67 -11.24 1.60 10.32
CA ASN A 67 -10.84 3.00 10.18
C ASN A 67 -10.85 3.49 8.73
N THR A 68 -11.16 2.63 7.77
CA THR A 68 -11.08 2.95 6.32
C THR A 68 -11.85 4.23 5.96
N ALA A 69 -13.07 4.39 6.48
CA ALA A 69 -13.87 5.60 6.24
C ALA A 69 -13.23 6.86 6.85
N THR A 70 -12.62 6.75 8.03
CA THR A 70 -11.90 7.84 8.68
C THR A 70 -10.66 8.23 7.86
N VAL A 71 -9.83 7.25 7.49
CA VAL A 71 -8.62 7.47 6.69
C VAL A 71 -8.95 8.11 5.35
N LEU A 72 -9.98 7.61 4.64
CA LEU A 72 -10.42 8.19 3.37
C LEU A 72 -10.84 9.65 3.52
N ARG A 73 -11.67 9.96 4.53
CA ARG A 73 -12.13 11.33 4.81
C ARG A 73 -10.96 12.27 5.10
N GLU A 74 -9.99 11.83 5.90
CA GLU A 74 -8.81 12.62 6.24
C GLU A 74 -7.94 12.88 5.01
N PHE A 75 -7.69 11.88 4.15
CA PHE A 75 -6.93 12.08 2.92
C PHE A 75 -7.64 13.02 1.93
N ILE A 76 -8.95 12.85 1.72
CA ILE A 76 -9.72 13.77 0.86
C ILE A 76 -9.58 15.21 1.36
N SER A 77 -9.77 15.43 2.66
CA SER A 77 -9.64 16.76 3.28
C SER A 77 -8.22 17.33 3.11
N ARG A 78 -7.19 16.54 3.44
CA ARG A 78 -5.79 16.98 3.44
C ARG A 78 -5.17 17.07 2.05
N SER A 79 -5.79 16.47 1.04
CA SER A 79 -5.37 16.59 -0.36
C SER A 79 -5.82 17.91 -1.03
N GLN A 80 -6.70 18.69 -0.39
CA GLN A 80 -7.15 19.95 -0.95
C GLN A 80 -5.98 20.92 -1.17
N GLY A 81 -5.86 21.43 -2.40
CA GLY A 81 -4.77 22.32 -2.80
C GLY A 81 -3.53 21.63 -3.35
N PHE A 82 -3.50 20.30 -3.37
CA PHE A 82 -2.47 19.51 -4.04
C PHE A 82 -2.98 18.97 -5.38
N ASP A 83 -2.08 18.78 -6.35
CA ASP A 83 -2.38 18.11 -7.62
C ASP A 83 -2.37 16.58 -7.43
N ALA A 84 -3.36 16.07 -6.69
CA ALA A 84 -3.52 14.66 -6.42
C ALA A 84 -4.99 14.27 -6.22
N ALA A 85 -5.36 13.11 -6.72
CA ALA A 85 -6.65 12.46 -6.52
C ALA A 85 -6.56 11.38 -5.44
N VAL A 86 -7.60 11.29 -4.61
CA VAL A 86 -7.78 10.22 -3.61
C VAL A 86 -8.91 9.31 -4.08
N VAL A 87 -8.63 8.02 -4.28
CA VAL A 87 -9.60 7.06 -4.85
C VAL A 87 -9.71 5.82 -3.96
N ASP A 88 -10.92 5.54 -3.48
CA ASP A 88 -11.22 4.31 -2.74
C ASP A 88 -11.33 3.11 -3.71
N ARG A 89 -10.53 2.08 -3.45
CA ARG A 89 -10.48 0.80 -4.19
C ARG A 89 -10.96 -0.38 -3.35
N SER A 90 -11.36 -0.16 -2.10
CA SER A 90 -11.63 -1.22 -1.13
C SER A 90 -12.70 -2.21 -1.59
N SER A 91 -13.71 -1.74 -2.33
CA SER A 91 -14.79 -2.59 -2.86
C SER A 91 -14.40 -3.44 -4.06
N THR A 92 -13.30 -3.10 -4.75
CA THR A 92 -12.83 -3.74 -5.98
C THR A 92 -11.51 -4.49 -5.80
N THR A 93 -10.91 -4.44 -4.61
CA THR A 93 -9.62 -5.05 -4.32
C THR A 93 -9.76 -6.08 -3.20
N ALA A 94 -9.11 -7.23 -3.38
CA ALA A 94 -8.98 -8.25 -2.35
C ALA A 94 -7.52 -8.35 -1.90
N LEU A 95 -7.31 -8.38 -0.58
CA LEU A 95 -6.02 -8.61 0.06
C LEU A 95 -6.02 -9.99 0.73
N ILE A 96 -4.97 -10.76 0.45
CA ILE A 96 -4.71 -12.08 1.06
C ILE A 96 -3.32 -12.05 1.67
N ALA A 97 -3.23 -12.33 2.98
CA ALA A 97 -1.95 -12.50 3.66
C ALA A 97 -1.54 -13.97 3.66
N LEU A 98 -0.50 -14.32 2.90
CA LEU A 98 0.14 -15.63 2.95
C LEU A 98 1.38 -15.54 3.83
N GLN A 99 1.31 -16.11 5.05
CA GLN A 99 2.31 -15.92 6.09
C GLN A 99 2.89 -17.25 6.57
N GLY A 100 4.15 -17.25 6.99
CA GLY A 100 4.85 -18.41 7.55
C GLY A 100 6.03 -18.90 6.70
N PRO A 101 6.85 -19.82 7.24
CA PRO A 101 8.10 -20.26 6.62
C PRO A 101 7.90 -20.97 5.27
N MET A 102 6.69 -21.47 4.99
CA MET A 102 6.35 -22.13 3.72
C MET A 102 5.72 -21.18 2.70
N ALA A 103 5.48 -19.91 3.04
CA ALA A 103 4.76 -18.95 2.19
C ALA A 103 5.40 -18.80 0.80
N GLU A 104 6.73 -18.65 0.74
CA GLU A 104 7.46 -18.52 -0.52
C GLU A 104 7.36 -19.78 -1.38
N GLY A 105 7.45 -20.96 -0.75
CA GLY A 105 7.28 -22.24 -1.43
C GLY A 105 5.88 -22.40 -2.04
N ILE A 106 4.84 -22.06 -1.28
CA ILE A 106 3.45 -22.10 -1.74
C ILE A 106 3.25 -21.10 -2.89
N LEU A 107 3.71 -19.86 -2.73
CA LEU A 107 3.60 -18.82 -3.74
C LEU A 107 4.30 -19.21 -5.05
N SER A 108 5.45 -19.88 -4.96
CA SER A 108 6.15 -20.44 -6.12
C SER A 108 5.28 -21.43 -6.89
N THR A 109 4.38 -22.20 -6.26
CA THR A 109 3.53 -23.14 -7.00
C THR A 109 2.48 -22.47 -7.89
N VAL A 110 2.07 -21.24 -7.55
CA VAL A 110 0.99 -20.51 -8.26
C VAL A 110 1.50 -19.44 -9.21
N LEU A 111 2.73 -18.94 -9.03
CA LEU A 111 3.38 -18.04 -9.99
C LEU A 111 3.95 -18.82 -11.18
N SER A 112 3.84 -18.25 -12.38
CA SER A 112 4.23 -18.90 -13.63
C SER A 112 5.17 -18.03 -14.47
N GLY A 113 5.96 -18.68 -15.34
CA GLY A 113 6.81 -17.99 -16.32
C GLY A 113 7.80 -17.00 -15.70
N ALA A 114 7.82 -15.79 -16.26
CA ALA A 114 8.79 -14.74 -15.94
C ALA A 114 8.60 -14.12 -14.54
N ASP A 115 7.45 -14.32 -13.89
CA ASP A 115 7.17 -13.69 -12.59
C ASP A 115 7.75 -14.48 -11.41
N ARG A 116 8.01 -15.78 -11.59
CA ARG A 116 8.51 -16.66 -10.53
C ARG A 116 9.88 -16.20 -9.99
N PRO A 117 10.88 -15.86 -10.84
CA PRO A 117 12.16 -15.35 -10.35
C PRO A 117 12.04 -14.03 -9.58
N LEU A 118 11.09 -13.17 -9.94
CA LEU A 118 10.92 -11.84 -9.33
C LEU A 118 10.58 -11.90 -7.83
N MET A 119 9.97 -13.00 -7.36
CA MET A 119 9.66 -13.14 -5.93
C MET A 119 10.94 -13.22 -5.07
N HIS A 120 12.01 -13.81 -5.59
CA HIS A 120 13.27 -13.96 -4.86
C HIS A 120 14.02 -12.63 -4.75
N GLU A 121 13.76 -11.71 -5.68
CA GLU A 121 14.30 -10.35 -5.67
C GLU A 121 13.48 -9.41 -4.78
N LEU A 122 12.26 -9.81 -4.38
CA LEU A 122 11.37 -9.01 -3.56
C LEU A 122 11.91 -8.87 -2.13
N ARG A 123 12.49 -7.70 -1.87
CA ARG A 123 13.02 -7.34 -0.55
C ARG A 123 11.89 -7.06 0.45
N TYR A 124 12.19 -7.14 1.74
CA TYR A 124 11.25 -6.73 2.79
C TYR A 124 10.73 -5.31 2.55
N TYR A 125 9.44 -5.08 2.78
CA TYR A 125 8.75 -3.80 2.51
C TYR A 125 8.96 -3.32 1.05
N ALA A 126 8.80 -4.25 0.10
CA ALA A 126 8.65 -3.95 -1.31
C ALA A 126 7.42 -4.63 -1.89
N ALA A 127 6.95 -4.09 -3.01
CA ALA A 127 5.89 -4.68 -3.80
C ALA A 127 6.25 -4.66 -5.30
N ILE A 128 5.80 -5.69 -6.00
CA ILE A 128 5.96 -5.85 -7.46
C ILE A 128 4.63 -6.29 -8.08
N ARG A 129 4.44 -5.99 -9.37
CA ARG A 129 3.29 -6.48 -10.13
C ARG A 129 3.65 -7.85 -10.74
N VAL A 130 2.77 -8.82 -10.55
CA VAL A 130 2.88 -10.18 -11.09
C VAL A 130 1.50 -10.66 -11.56
N SER A 131 1.44 -11.82 -12.19
CA SER A 131 0.18 -12.47 -12.56
C SER A 131 0.09 -13.88 -11.98
N ILE A 132 -1.09 -14.20 -11.43
CA ILE A 132 -1.47 -15.58 -11.07
C ILE A 132 -2.52 -16.03 -12.10
N GLY A 133 -2.11 -16.86 -13.06
CA GLY A 133 -2.93 -17.12 -14.25
C GLY A 133 -3.17 -15.82 -15.02
N SER A 134 -4.44 -15.48 -15.27
CA SER A 134 -4.83 -14.21 -15.91
C SER A 134 -5.13 -13.07 -14.93
N ILE A 135 -4.93 -13.28 -13.62
CA ILE A 135 -5.30 -12.31 -12.58
C ILE A 135 -4.07 -11.45 -12.26
N PRO A 136 -4.13 -10.12 -12.47
CA PRO A 136 -3.07 -9.22 -12.04
C PRO A 136 -3.06 -9.12 -10.51
N VAL A 137 -1.86 -9.22 -9.92
CA VAL A 137 -1.66 -9.20 -8.48
C VAL A 137 -0.53 -8.24 -8.13
N LEU A 138 -0.75 -7.40 -7.11
CA LEU A 138 0.32 -6.70 -6.42
C LEU A 138 0.88 -7.62 -5.34
N LEU A 139 2.05 -8.20 -5.58
CA LEU A 139 2.72 -9.05 -4.61
C LEU A 139 3.61 -8.18 -3.71
N ALA A 140 3.35 -8.21 -2.40
CA ALA A 140 4.10 -7.46 -1.41
C ALA A 140 4.77 -8.38 -0.38
N ARG A 141 6.01 -8.07 0.00
CA ARG A 141 6.72 -8.75 1.11
C ARG A 141 6.55 -7.96 2.40
N THR A 142 5.32 -7.99 2.90
CA THR A 142 4.84 -7.37 4.12
C THR A 142 4.02 -8.39 4.92
N GLY A 143 3.86 -8.16 6.22
CA GLY A 143 3.21 -9.12 7.10
C GLY A 143 3.02 -8.59 8.52
N TYR A 144 2.27 -9.35 9.33
CA TYR A 144 1.95 -9.01 10.71
C TYR A 144 2.25 -10.18 11.69
N THR A 145 3.13 -11.11 11.31
CA THR A 145 3.40 -12.35 12.09
C THR A 145 4.85 -12.50 12.55
N GLY A 146 5.69 -11.47 12.39
CA GLY A 146 7.16 -11.57 12.52
C GLY A 146 7.85 -12.02 11.23
#